data_AF-A0A9D4JTD3-F1
#
_entry.id   AF-A0A9D4JTD3-F1
#
_cell.length_a   1.000
_cell.length_b   1.000
_cell.length_c   1.000
_cell.angle_alpha   90.00
_cell.angle_beta   90.00
_cell.angle_gamma   90.00
#
_symmetry.space_group_name_H-M   'P 1'
#
loop_
_entity.id
_entity.type
_entity.pdbx_description
1 polymer ?
#
loop_
_entity_poly.entity_id
_entity_poly.type
_entity_poly.pdbx_seq_one_letter_code
_entity_poly.pdbx_strand_id
1 'polypeptide(L)' 'MVHYIWRVGDDPDNVAIPYLTALGDLLGTGFLALAFQILFMLGDRDSDLGD' A
#
# COMPACT_ATOMS: atom_id res chain seq x y z
N MET A 1 9.27 -6.97 -22.18
CA MET A 1 9.14 -6.99 -20.71
C MET A 1 10.50 -7.11 -20.00
N VAL A 2 11.43 -7.97 -20.46
CA VAL A 2 12.80 -8.08 -19.88
C VAL A 2 13.71 -6.88 -20.21
N HIS A 3 13.51 -6.20 -21.34
CA HIS A 3 14.39 -5.10 -21.77
C HIS A 3 14.26 -3.80 -20.94
N TYR A 4 13.17 -3.60 -20.20
CA TYR A 4 12.99 -2.40 -19.38
C TYR A 4 13.74 -2.49 -18.04
N ILE A 5 13.96 -3.71 -17.55
CA ILE A 5 14.64 -3.98 -16.27
C ILE A 5 16.15 -3.72 -16.37
N TRP A 6 16.73 -3.77 -17.58
CA TRP A 6 18.18 -3.64 -17.82
C TRP A 6 18.66 -2.21 -18.12
N ARG A 7 17.76 -1.20 -18.12
CA ARG A 7 18.11 0.19 -18.48
C ARG A 7 18.38 1.10 -17.28
N VAL A 8 18.06 0.62 -16.08
CA VAL A 8 18.41 1.25 -14.81
C VAL A 8 19.60 0.47 -14.27
N GLY A 9 20.79 0.80 -14.77
CA GLY A 9 22.04 0.13 -14.44
C GLY A 9 22.47 0.37 -12.99
N ASP A 10 21.74 -0.21 -12.05
CA ASP A 10 22.10 -0.23 -10.64
C ASP A 10 21.81 -1.65 -10.11
N ASP A 11 22.77 -2.22 -9.38
CA ASP A 11 22.73 -3.62 -8.95
C ASP A 11 21.41 -3.94 -8.23
N PRO A 12 20.55 -4.84 -8.77
CA PRO A 12 19.20 -5.11 -8.26
C PRO A 12 19.17 -5.71 -6.86
N ASP A 13 20.32 -6.05 -6.27
CA ASP A 13 20.43 -6.68 -4.95
C ASP A 13 20.79 -5.72 -3.81
N ASN A 14 21.38 -4.54 -4.09
CA ASN A 14 21.91 -3.65 -3.03
C ASN A 14 20.94 -2.54 -2.57
N VAL A 15 19.89 -2.29 -3.36
CA VAL A 15 18.92 -1.20 -3.14
C VAL A 15 17.49 -1.73 -3.04
N ALA A 16 17.22 -2.91 -3.58
CA ALA A 16 15.88 -3.48 -3.64
C ALA A 16 15.33 -3.87 -2.26
N ILE A 17 16.14 -4.33 -1.31
CA ILE A 17 15.63 -4.77 0.00
C ILE A 17 15.02 -3.60 0.81
N PRO A 18 15.74 -2.49 1.09
CA PRO A 18 15.16 -1.39 1.85
C PRO A 18 14.06 -0.63 1.09
N TYR A 19 14.16 -0.49 -0.23
CA TYR A 19 13.12 0.19 -1.02
C TYR A 19 11.86 -0.66 -1.20
N LEU A 20 11.99 -1.98 -1.42
CA LEU A 20 10.83 -2.86 -1.54
C LEU A 20 10.09 -2.96 -0.21
N THR A 21 10.82 -3.01 0.91
CA THR A 21 10.23 -2.95 2.25
C THR A 21 9.58 -1.59 2.51
N ALA A 22 10.25 -0.48 2.26
CA ALA A 22 9.67 0.85 2.48
C ALA A 22 8.43 1.09 1.59
N LEU A 23 8.45 0.60 0.35
CA LEU A 23 7.32 0.68 -0.58
C LEU A 23 6.20 -0.27 -0.16
N GLY A 24 6.54 -1.46 0.36
CA GLY A 24 5.60 -2.40 0.98
C GLY A 24 4.94 -1.83 2.24
N ASP A 25 5.69 -1.17 3.10
CA ASP A 25 5.19 -0.51 4.31
C ASP A 25 4.30 0.68 3.97
N LEU A 26 4.69 1.49 2.97
CA LEU A 26 3.90 2.64 2.50
C LEU A 26 2.57 2.18 1.87
N LEU A 27 2.61 1.18 0.99
CA LEU A 27 1.41 0.62 0.36
C LEU A 27 0.54 -0.14 1.36
N GLY A 28 1.15 -0.94 2.24
CA GLY A 28 0.45 -1.70 3.26
C GLY A 28 -0.26 -0.80 4.27
N THR A 29 0.42 0.24 4.75
CA THR A 29 -0.18 1.24 5.66
C THR A 29 -1.26 2.04 4.95
N GLY A 30 -1.04 2.45 3.70
CA GLY A 30 -2.02 3.17 2.89
C GLY A 30 -3.29 2.36 2.64
N PHE A 31 -3.15 1.08 2.26
CA PHE A 31 -4.30 0.19 2.06
C PHE A 31 -5.01 -0.15 3.35
N LEU A 32 -4.29 -0.33 4.46
CA LEU A 32 -4.90 -0.56 5.77
C LEU A 32 -5.71 0.68 6.22
N ALA A 33 -5.15 1.88 6.07
CA ALA A 33 -5.85 3.12 6.37
C ALA A 33 -7.10 3.29 5.48
N LEU A 34 -7.00 2.96 4.19
CA LEU A 34 -8.15 2.98 3.27
C LEU A 34 -9.23 1.97 3.70
N ALA A 35 -8.83 0.76 4.09
CA ALA A 35 -9.77 -0.26 4.57
C ALA A 35 -10.51 0.20 5.83
N PHE A 36 -9.82 0.82 6.78
CA PHE A 36 -10.46 1.44 7.95
C PHE A 36 -11.35 2.62 7.58
N GLN A 37 -10.97 3.44 6.60
CA GLN A 37 -11.82 4.52 6.10
C GLN A 37 -13.10 4.00 5.45
N ILE A 38 -13.01 2.94 4.65
CA ILE A 38 -14.17 2.28 4.05
C ILE A 38 -15.07 1.67 5.13
N LEU A 39 -14.48 0.98 6.10
CA LEU A 39 -15.21 0.39 7.22
C LEU A 39 -15.87 1.45 8.09
N PHE A 40 -15.21 2.60 8.30
CA PHE A 40 -15.78 3.75 8.99
C PHE A 40 -16.96 4.34 8.21
N MET A 41 -16.81 4.61 6.91
CA MET A 41 -17.91 5.09 6.06
C MET A 41 -19.09 4.12 5.96
N LEU A 42 -18.83 2.82 6.05
CA LEU A 42 -19.87 1.79 6.04
C LEU A 42 -20.53 1.63 7.42
N GLY A 43 -19.76 1.74 8.51
CA GLY A 43 -20.24 1.66 9.88
C GLY A 43 -21.03 2.89 10.34
N ASP A 44 -20.69 4.08 9.83
CA ASP A 44 -21.48 5.31 10.04
C ASP A 44 -22.87 5.25 9.39
N ARG A 45 -23.13 4.22 8.58
CA ARG A 45 -24.45 3.95 8.02
C ARG A 45 -25.34 3.11 8.94
N ASP A 46 -24.78 2.46 9.96
CA ASP A 46 -25.51 1.63 10.92
C ASP A 46 -25.79 2.37 12.25
N SER A 47 -25.12 3.49 12.52
CA SER A 47 -25.30 4.30 13.74
C SER A 47 -26.56 5.19 13.74
N ASP A 48 -27.30 5.28 12.62
CA ASP A 48 -28.54 6.08 12.49
C ASP A 48 -29.83 5.23 12.65
N LEU A 49 -29.71 4.00 13.17
CA LEU A 49 -30.83 3.06 13.38
C LEU A 49 -31.07 2.69 14.85
N GLY A 50 -30.53 3.47 15.80
CA GLY A 50 -30.65 3.21 17.22
C GLY A 50 -31.02 4.45 18.04
N ASP A 51 -32.13 5.09 17.69
CA ASP A 51 -32.97 5.87 18.63
C ASP A 51 -34.20 5.02 19.00
#